data_AF-A0A074VE27-F1
#
_entry.id   AF-A0A074VE27-F1
#
_cell.length_a   1.000
_cell.length_b   1.000
_cell.length_c   1.000
_cell.angle_alpha   90.00
_cell.angle_beta   90.00
_cell.angle_gamma   90.00
#
_symmetry.space_group_name_H-M   'P 1'
#
loop_
_entity.id
_entity.type
_entity.pdbx_description
1 polymer ?
#
loop_
_entity_poly.entity_id
_entity_poly.type
_entity_poly.pdbx_seq_one_letter_code
_entity_poly.pdbx_strand_id
1 'polypeptide(L)' 'IQAAREGAEKTAGMHKAGAGRSSYVNQQNLAGVPDPGAVAVAEVFTALGKLQIKL' A
#
# COMPACT_ATOMS: atom_id res chain seq x y z
N ILE A 1 2.30 10.36 -8.52
CA ILE A 1 2.84 9.01 -8.23
C ILE A 1 3.36 8.91 -6.80
N GLN A 2 4.22 9.85 -6.37
CA GLN A 2 4.85 9.84 -5.03
C GLN A 2 3.88 9.62 -3.86
N ALA A 3 2.78 10.39 -3.80
CA ALA A 3 1.80 10.27 -2.71
C ALA A 3 1.19 8.85 -2.57
N ALA A 4 0.99 8.12 -3.69
CA ALA A 4 0.45 6.77 -3.64
C ALA A 4 1.46 5.77 -3.04
N ARG A 5 2.76 5.93 -3.37
CA ARG A 5 3.84 5.13 -2.79
C ARG A 5 4.01 5.40 -1.30
N GLU A 6 4.07 6.66 -0.91
CA GLU A 6 4.16 7.04 0.51
C GLU A 6 2.95 6.55 1.30
N GLY A 7 1.75 6.61 0.72
CA GLY A 7 0.54 6.07 1.33
C GLY A 7 0.66 4.57 1.59
N ALA A 8 1.11 3.79 0.59
CA ALA A 8 1.35 2.36 0.73
C ALA A 8 2.42 2.06 1.79
N GLU A 9 3.57 2.73 1.75
CA GLU A 9 4.65 2.55 2.73
C GLU A 9 4.20 2.85 4.16
N LYS A 10 3.42 3.92 4.38
CA LYS A 10 2.90 4.28 5.70
C LYS A 10 2.05 3.18 6.34
N THR A 11 1.41 2.32 5.55
CA THR A 11 0.63 1.20 6.10
C THR A 11 1.50 0.18 6.85
N ALA A 12 2.81 0.09 6.55
CA ALA A 12 3.75 -0.77 7.28
C ALA A 12 3.91 -0.37 8.75
N GLY A 13 3.61 0.89 9.09
CA GLY A 13 3.59 1.38 10.47
C GLY A 13 2.30 1.06 11.22
N MET A 14 1.29 0.47 10.58
CA MET A 14 0.02 0.15 11.24
C MET A 14 0.16 -1.11 12.09
N HIS A 15 -0.29 -1.01 13.34
CA HIS A 15 -0.26 -2.12 14.30
C HIS A 15 -1.57 -2.90 14.39
N LYS A 16 -2.59 -2.44 13.66
CA LYS A 16 -3.91 -3.06 13.60
C LYS A 16 -4.53 -2.78 12.23
N ALA A 17 -4.98 -3.83 11.56
CA ALA A 17 -5.82 -3.71 10.37
C ALA A 17 -7.30 -3.67 10.78
N GLY A 18 -8.03 -2.67 10.28
CA GLY A 18 -9.46 -2.51 10.57
C GLY A 18 -10.39 -3.30 9.63
N ALA A 19 -9.87 -3.89 8.56
CA ALA A 19 -10.64 -4.57 7.53
C ALA A 19 -9.82 -5.65 6.80
N GLY A 20 -10.50 -6.48 6.01
CA GLY A 20 -9.88 -7.49 5.15
C GLY A 20 -9.22 -8.65 5.91
N ARG A 21 -8.49 -9.51 5.19
CA ARG A 21 -7.80 -10.67 5.79
C ARG A 21 -6.65 -10.27 6.73
N SER A 22 -6.08 -9.09 6.55
CA SER A 22 -5.06 -8.55 7.45
C SER A 22 -5.60 -8.32 8.87
N SER A 23 -6.91 -8.19 9.05
CA SER A 23 -7.53 -8.07 10.38
C SER A 23 -7.48 -9.36 11.22
N TYR A 24 -7.12 -10.51 10.62
CA TYR A 24 -7.03 -11.81 11.30
C TYR A 24 -5.70 -12.05 12.02
N VAL A 25 -4.68 -11.26 11.70
CA VAL A 25 -3.33 -11.45 12.23
C VAL A 25 -3.00 -10.40 13.29
N ASN A 26 -2.08 -10.74 14.18
CA ASN A 26 -1.66 -9.87 15.28
C ASN A 26 -0.72 -8.75 14.79
N GLN A 27 -0.42 -7.82 15.69
CA GLN A 27 0.50 -6.71 15.45
C GLN A 27 1.89 -7.17 14.98
N GLN A 28 2.42 -8.27 15.53
CA GLN A 28 3.74 -8.78 15.17
C GLN A 28 3.82 -9.19 13.70
N ASN A 29 2.73 -9.74 13.17
CA ASN A 29 2.63 -10.13 11.75
C ASN A 29 2.32 -8.93 10.83
N LEU A 30 1.79 -7.83 11.36
CA LEU A 30 1.50 -6.61 10.58
C LEU A 30 2.68 -5.64 10.54
N ALA A 31 3.46 -5.58 11.61
CA ALA A 31 4.52 -4.59 11.77
C ALA A 31 5.56 -4.72 10.64
N GLY A 32 5.79 -3.61 9.93
CA GLY A 32 6.73 -3.55 8.83
C GLY A 32 6.22 -4.13 7.51
N VAL A 33 4.98 -4.61 7.44
CA VAL A 33 4.37 -5.16 6.22
C VAL A 33 3.41 -4.12 5.64
N PRO A 34 3.73 -3.52 4.47
CA PRO A 34 2.77 -2.69 3.75
C PRO A 34 1.51 -3.50 3.38
N ASP A 35 0.35 -2.87 3.46
CA ASP A 35 -0.92 -3.41 2.98
C ASP A 35 -0.79 -3.74 1.47
N PRO A 36 -0.96 -5.01 1.07
CA PRO A 36 -0.79 -5.41 -0.33
C PRO A 36 -1.77 -4.71 -1.29
N GLY A 37 -2.98 -4.37 -0.83
CA GLY A 37 -3.95 -3.62 -1.61
C GLY A 37 -3.51 -2.18 -1.84
N ALA A 38 -2.96 -1.52 -0.82
CA ALA A 38 -2.39 -0.18 -0.97
C ALA A 38 -1.19 -0.17 -1.93
N VAL A 39 -0.32 -1.18 -1.84
CA VAL A 39 0.80 -1.37 -2.77
C VAL A 39 0.30 -1.54 -4.22
N ALA A 40 -0.73 -2.37 -4.43
CA ALA A 40 -1.31 -2.55 -5.76
C ALA A 40 -1.84 -1.23 -6.35
N VAL A 41 -2.50 -0.40 -5.53
CA VAL A 41 -2.94 0.94 -5.95
C VAL A 41 -1.75 1.83 -6.34
N ALA A 42 -0.67 1.83 -5.56
CA ALA A 42 0.53 2.60 -5.89
C ALA A 42 1.17 2.18 -7.23
N GLU A 43 1.15 0.88 -7.55
CA GLU A 43 1.60 0.36 -8.84
C GLU A 43 0.69 0.80 -10.00
N VAL A 44 -0.64 0.80 -9.81
CA VAL A 44 -1.58 1.34 -10.81
C VAL A 44 -1.29 2.81 -11.10
N PHE A 45 -1.13 3.65 -10.08
CA PHE A 45 -0.78 5.06 -10.27
C PHE A 45 0.58 5.24 -10.96
N THR A 46 1.55 4.37 -10.66
CA THR A 46 2.84 4.36 -11.34
C THR A 46 2.68 4.04 -12.83
N ALA A 47 1.88 3.02 -13.17
CA ALA A 47 1.62 2.64 -14.55
C ALA A 47 0.89 3.74 -15.34
N LEU A 48 -0.14 4.35 -14.74
CA LEU A 48 -0.89 5.47 -15.35
C LEU A 48 0.02 6.68 -15.60
N GLY A 49 0.87 7.04 -14.64
CA GLY A 49 1.82 8.14 -14.83
C GLY A 49 2.84 7.86 -15.94
N LYS A 50 3.31 6.61 -16.09
CA LYS A 50 4.17 6.20 -17.22
C LYS A 50 3.46 6.30 -18.57
N LEU A 51 2.16 6.01 -18.62
CA LEU A 51 1.36 6.15 -19.85
C LEU A 51 1.16 7.63 -20.22
N GLN A 52 0.90 8.50 -19.24
CA GLN A 52 0.72 9.94 -19.48
C GLN A 52 1.98 10.60 -20.04
N ILE A 53 3.17 10.20 -19.59
CA ILE A 53 4.45 10.76 -20.07
C ILE A 53 4.77 10.30 -21.52
N LYS A 54 4.16 9.21 -21.99
CA LYS A 54 4.37 8.66 -23.33
C LYS A 54 3.48 9.28 -24.41
N LEU A 55 2.45 10.03 -24.03
CA LEU A 55 1.55 10.77 -24.92
C LEU A 55 2.02 12.21 -25.07
#